data_AF-A0A7W1AGB7-F1
#
_entry.id   AF-A0A7W1AGB7-F1
#
_cell.length_a   1.000
_cell.length_b   1.000
_cell.length_c   1.000
_cell.angle_alpha   90.00
_cell.angle_beta   90.00
_cell.angle_gamma   90.00
#
_symmetry.space_group_name_H-M   'P 1'
#
loop_
_entity.id
_entity.type
_entity.pdbx_description
1 polymer ?
#
loop_
_entity_poly.entity_id
_entity_poly.type
_entity_poly.pdbx_seq_one_letter_code
_entity_poly.pdbx_strand_id
1 'polypeptide(L)' 'GQEIGGEAGWRVAGLAAVVTALLGIYEPEAVAGWFHGANPHLRDRRPLDVLAEGDVAGVLAAVQAARTGVYA' A
#
# COMPACT_ATOMS: atom_id res chain seq x y z
N GLY A 1 6.86 -15.74 25.83
CA GLY A 1 5.88 -16.07 24.79
C GLY A 1 6.02 -15.01 23.73
N GLN A 2 6.54 -15.38 22.57
CA GLN A 2 7.06 -14.44 21.57
C GLN A 2 5.97 -13.50 20.99
N GLU A 3 6.39 -12.26 20.73
CA GLU A 3 5.62 -11.08 20.29
C GLU A 3 5.11 -11.13 18.83
N ILE A 4 4.82 -12.33 18.29
CA ILE A 4 4.42 -12.52 16.87
C ILE A 4 3.09 -11.82 16.50
N GLY A 5 2.31 -11.36 17.47
CA GLY A 5 1.05 -10.66 17.22
C GLY A 5 1.19 -9.15 16.99
N GLY A 6 2.26 -8.53 17.49
CA GLY A 6 2.41 -7.08 17.43
C GLY A 6 2.82 -6.63 16.04
N GLU A 7 4.01 -7.06 15.61
CA GLU A 7 4.65 -6.47 14.44
C GLU A 7 4.09 -6.96 13.09
N ALA A 8 3.85 -8.26 12.99
CA ALA A 8 3.21 -8.85 11.82
C ALA A 8 1.73 -8.43 11.72
N GLY A 9 1.05 -8.31 12.87
CA GLY A 9 -0.36 -7.92 12.93
C GLY A 9 -0.60 -6.50 12.39
N TRP A 10 0.22 -5.52 12.78
CA TRP A 10 0.05 -4.15 12.28
C TRP A 10 0.38 -4.03 10.79
N ARG A 11 1.35 -4.79 10.27
CA ARG A 11 1.67 -4.81 8.84
C ARG A 11 0.51 -5.37 8.02
N VAL A 12 -0.10 -6.47 8.47
CA VAL A 12 -1.28 -7.06 7.80
C VAL A 12 -2.48 -6.12 7.88
N ALA A 13 -2.71 -5.47 9.02
CA ALA A 13 -3.79 -4.49 9.16
C ALA A 13 -3.59 -3.28 8.24
N GLY A 14 -2.36 -2.77 8.13
CA GLY A 14 -1.99 -1.70 7.21
C GLY A 14 -2.22 -2.10 5.75
N LEU A 15 -1.79 -3.29 5.35
CA LEU A 15 -2.03 -3.82 4.02
C LEU A 15 -3.54 -3.96 3.72
N ALA A 16 -4.32 -4.48 4.66
CA ALA A 16 -5.76 -4.62 4.50
C ALA A 16 -6.46 -3.26 4.33
N ALA A 17 -6.03 -2.23 5.06
CA ALA A 17 -6.55 -0.87 4.91
C ALA A 17 -6.22 -0.29 3.52
N VAL A 18 -4.98 -0.47 3.04
CA VAL A 18 -4.54 -0.05 1.69
C VAL A 18 -5.37 -0.73 0.61
N VAL A 19 -5.51 -2.06 0.67
CA VAL A 19 -6.31 -2.85 -0.28
C VAL A 19 -7.77 -2.38 -0.28
N THR A 20 -8.37 -2.19 0.90
CA THR A 20 -9.75 -1.72 1.04
C THR A 20 -9.96 -0.35 0.41
N ALA A 21 -9.00 0.57 0.60
CA ALA A 21 -9.07 1.90 0.00
C ALA A 21 -8.93 1.84 -1.53
N LEU A 22 -8.05 1.00 -2.06
CA LEU A 22 -7.85 0.84 -3.52
C LEU A 22 -9.04 0.17 -4.20
N LEU A 23 -9.66 -0.84 -3.57
CA LEU A 23 -10.88 -1.49 -4.07
C LEU A 23 -12.08 -0.54 -4.16
N GLY A 24 -12.04 0.58 -3.44
CA GLY A 24 -13.05 1.65 -3.57
C GLY A 24 -12.88 2.52 -4.82
N ILE A 25 -11.79 2.35 -5.58
CA ILE A 25 -11.42 3.20 -6.74
C ILE A 25 -11.21 2.34 -7.99
N TYR A 26 -10.57 1.19 -7.80
CA TYR A 26 -10.12 0.30 -8.85
C TYR A 26 -10.73 -1.09 -8.69
N GLU A 27 -10.93 -1.77 -9.83
CA GLU A 27 -11.27 -3.19 -9.86
C GLU A 27 -10.14 -4.03 -9.21
N PRO A 28 -10.47 -5.18 -8.60
CA PRO A 28 -9.50 -6.03 -7.90
C PRO A 28 -8.28 -6.43 -8.75
N GLU A 29 -8.45 -6.64 -10.05
CA GLU A 29 -7.34 -6.92 -10.98
C GLU A 29 -6.39 -5.72 -11.11
N ALA A 30 -6.93 -4.51 -11.16
CA ALA A 30 -6.14 -3.28 -11.20
C ALA A 30 -5.44 -2.99 -9.86
N VAL A 31 -6.04 -3.37 -8.73
CA VAL A 31 -5.39 -3.29 -7.41
C VAL A 31 -4.15 -4.17 -7.38
N ALA A 32 -4.24 -5.42 -7.87
CA ALA A 32 -3.07 -6.29 -7.97
C ALA A 32 -1.98 -5.67 -8.87
N GLY A 33 -2.37 -5.09 -10.01
CA GLY A 33 -1.46 -4.35 -10.87
C GLY A 33 -0.78 -3.16 -10.19
N TRP A 34 -1.52 -2.41 -9.37
CA TRP A 34 -1.00 -1.26 -8.64
C TRP A 34 0.12 -1.64 -7.66
N PHE A 35 -0.02 -2.77 -6.95
CA PHE A 35 0.99 -3.27 -6.01
C PHE A 35 2.28 -3.74 -6.68
N HIS A 36 2.19 -4.24 -7.92
CA HIS A 36 3.34 -4.70 -8.71
C HIS A 36 3.93 -3.60 -9.59
N GLY A 37 3.16 -2.56 -9.90
CA GLY A 37 3.56 -1.45 -10.73
C GLY A 37 4.45 -0.44 -10.02
N ALA A 38 5.22 0.31 -10.81
CA ALA A 38 5.99 1.45 -10.34
C ALA A 38 5.03 2.58 -9.94
N ASN A 39 5.22 3.14 -8.73
CA ASN A 39 4.39 4.23 -8.25
C ASN A 39 5.22 5.53 -8.14
N PRO A 40 4.88 6.60 -8.89
CA PRO A 40 5.63 7.84 -8.86
C PRO A 40 5.66 8.49 -7.46
N HIS A 41 4.59 8.32 -6.67
CA HIS A 41 4.53 8.80 -5.29
C HIS A 41 5.45 8.03 -4.33
N LEU A 42 5.95 6.86 -4.74
CA LEU A 42 6.91 6.05 -3.99
C LEU A 42 8.33 6.13 -4.56
N ARG A 43 8.65 7.20 -5.32
CA ARG A 43 9.91 7.36 -6.07
C ARG A 43 10.09 6.29 -7.14
N ASP A 44 9.01 6.00 -7.87
CA ASP A 44 8.96 4.96 -8.91
C ASP A 44 9.17 3.53 -8.37
N ARG A 45 9.07 3.34 -7.05
CA ARG A 45 9.19 2.02 -6.42
C ARG A 45 7.86 1.28 -6.41
N ARG A 46 7.95 -0.04 -6.33
CA ARG A 46 6.78 -0.91 -6.18
C ARG A 46 6.24 -0.81 -4.76
N PRO A 47 4.92 -0.62 -4.58
CA PRO A 47 4.32 -0.55 -3.25
C PRO A 47 4.62 -1.77 -2.37
N LEU A 48 4.73 -2.97 -2.95
CA LEU A 48 5.09 -4.19 -2.23
C LEU A 48 6.49 -4.13 -1.63
N ASP A 49 7.48 -3.60 -2.35
CA ASP A 49 8.84 -3.47 -1.83
C ASP A 49 8.86 -2.49 -0.65
N VAL A 50 8.16 -1.36 -0.76
CA VAL A 50 8.06 -0.35 0.30
C VAL A 50 7.36 -0.89 1.55
N LEU A 51 6.30 -1.68 1.38
CA LEU A 51 5.64 -2.40 2.47
C LEU A 51 6.56 -3.44 3.12
N ALA A 52 7.36 -4.16 2.34
CA ALA A 52 8.33 -5.13 2.85
C ALA A 52 9.45 -4.48 3.65
N GLU A 53 9.85 -3.25 3.29
CA GLU A 53 10.78 -2.40 4.05
C GLU A 53 10.15 -1.86 5.36
N GLY A 54 8.84 -2.01 5.55
CA GLY A 54 8.10 -1.56 6.74
C GLY A 54 7.56 -0.13 6.65
N ASP A 55 7.70 0.54 5.51
CA ASP A 55 7.20 1.91 5.30
C ASP A 55 5.73 1.93 4.86
N VAL A 56 4.85 1.58 5.80
CA VAL A 56 3.39 1.58 5.57
C VAL A 56 2.85 3.01 5.39
N ALA A 57 3.46 4.00 6.05
CA ALA A 57 3.04 5.40 5.94
C ALA A 57 3.21 5.94 4.52
N GLY A 58 4.34 5.62 3.87
CA GLY A 58 4.57 5.98 2.46
C GLY A 58 3.53 5.38 1.52
N VAL A 59 3.18 4.11 1.70
CA VAL A 59 2.17 3.44 0.87
C VAL A 59 0.77 4.03 1.07
N LEU A 60 0.38 4.33 2.31
CA LEU A 60 -0.88 5.01 2.60
C LEU A 60 -0.95 6.41 1.96
N ALA A 61 0.14 7.17 2.00
CA ALA A 61 0.21 8.47 1.33
C ALA A 61 0.04 8.35 -0.19
N ALA A 62 0.66 7.34 -0.81
CA ALA A 62 0.51 7.06 -2.24
C ALA A 62 -0.93 6.66 -2.62
N VAL A 63 -1.62 5.88 -1.77
CA VAL A 63 -3.05 5.57 -1.96
C VAL A 63 -3.90 6.83 -1.89
N GLN A 64 -3.63 7.71 -0.92
CA GLN A 64 -4.37 8.96 -0.80
C GLN A 64 -4.14 9.88 -2.00
N ALA A 65 -2.92 9.93 -2.56
CA ALA A 65 -2.63 10.65 -3.80
C ALA A 65 -3.39 10.06 -5.01
N ALA A 66 -3.45 8.73 -5.11
CA ALA A 66 -4.24 8.04 -6.14
C ALA A 66 -5.74 8.36 -6.01
N ARG A 67 -6.28 8.49 -4.78
CA ARG A 67 -7.67 8.89 -4.53
C ARG A 67 -7.98 10.32 -4.95
N THR A 68 -7.06 11.25 -4.72
CA THR A 68 -7.27 12.66 -5.06
C THR A 68 -7.00 12.95 -6.54
N GLY A 69 -6.50 11.97 -7.30
CA GLY A 69 -6.11 12.14 -8.70
C GLY A 69 -4.93 13.09 -8.87
N VAL A 70 -4.20 13.38 -7.79
CA VAL A 70 -3.01 14.22 -7.83
C VAL A 70 -1.86 13.34 -8.31
N TYR A 71 -1.57 13.39 -9.60
CA TYR A 71 -0.34 12.85 -10.16
C TYR A 71 0.77 13.88 -9.95
N ALA A 72 1.88 13.46 -9.33
CA ALA A 72 3.07 14.29 -9.11
C ALA A 72 4.02 14.20 -10.32
#